data_AF-G2Z3H5-F1
#
_entry.id   AF-G2Z3H5-F1
#
_cell.length_a   1.000
_cell.length_b   1.000
_cell.length_c   1.000
_cell.angle_alpha   90.00
_cell.angle_beta   90.00
_cell.angle_gamma   90.00
#
_symmetry.space_group_name_H-M   'P 1'
#
loop_
_entity.id
_entity.type
_entity.pdbx_description
1 polymer ?
#
loop_
_entity_poly.entity_id
_entity_poly.type
_entity_poly.pdbx_seq_one_letter_code
_entity_poly.pdbx_strand_id
1 'polypeptide(L)'
;MNWNITAYVCYLTITGGIIYKVGKICYYNGIIMVQQLLPHHVEWCVRINQMLLVAYYLVNMGYGATCLIHWDHIQTAQQLVETIAQKTALIMGIIAFLHYMNIYIIIKYIQKLI
;
A
#
# COMPACT_ATOMS: atom_id res chain seq x y z
N MET A 1 29.69 -0.03 12.58
CA MET A 1 28.38 0.57 12.24
C MET A 1 27.41 -0.56 11.95
N ASN A 2 26.22 -0.59 12.56
CA ASN A 2 25.26 -1.66 12.29
C ASN A 2 24.41 -1.27 11.07
N TRP A 3 24.87 -1.68 9.89
CA TRP A 3 24.22 -1.36 8.62
C TRP A 3 22.77 -1.85 8.55
N ASN A 4 22.43 -2.95 9.22
CA ASN A 4 21.07 -3.48 9.27
C ASN A 4 20.11 -2.53 10.00
N ILE A 5 20.51 -1.99 11.17
CA ILE A 5 19.65 -1.05 11.91
C ILE A 5 19.39 0.20 11.05
N THR A 6 20.44 0.75 10.42
CA THR A 6 20.29 1.88 9.49
C THR A 6 19.35 1.53 8.33
N ALA A 7 19.47 0.31 7.78
CA ALA A 7 18.60 -0.17 6.71
C ALA A 7 17.13 -0.22 7.14
N TYR A 8 16.84 -0.77 8.32
CA TYR A 8 15.48 -0.90 8.84
C TYR A 8 14.82 0.46 9.02
N VAL A 9 15.53 1.41 9.64
CA VAL A 9 15.01 2.76 9.88
C VAL A 9 14.75 3.48 8.56
N CYS A 10 15.69 3.45 7.62
CA CYS A 10 15.51 4.05 6.31
C CYS A 10 14.35 3.41 5.53
N TYR A 11 14.31 2.07 5.47
CA TYR A 11 13.28 1.33 4.76
C TYR A 11 11.89 1.61 5.33
N LEU A 12 11.72 1.54 6.66
CA LEU A 12 10.43 1.80 7.31
C LEU A 12 9.97 3.24 7.11
N THR A 13 10.88 4.21 7.16
CA THR A 13 10.56 5.62 6.95
C THR A 13 10.08 5.87 5.52
N ILE A 14 10.84 5.39 4.53
CA ILE A 14 10.50 5.54 3.10
C ILE A 14 9.19 4.82 2.82
N THR A 15 9.11 3.54 3.19
CA THR A 15 7.98 2.67 2.89
C THR A 15 6.71 3.12 3.61
N GLY A 16 6.79 3.44 4.91
CA GLY A 16 5.67 3.98 5.67
C GLY A 16 5.16 5.30 5.11
N GLY A 17 6.07 6.18 4.69
CA GLY A 17 5.72 7.44 4.01
C GLY A 17 4.95 7.22 2.70
N ILE A 18 5.41 6.28 1.87
CA ILE A 18 4.73 5.89 0.61
C ILE A 18 3.35 5.32 0.90
N ILE A 19 3.25 4.32 1.79
CA ILE A 19 1.99 3.66 2.17
C ILE A 19 0.98 4.71 2.65
N TYR A 20 1.40 5.58 3.57
CA TYR A 20 0.51 6.60 4.12
C TYR A 20 0.02 7.58 3.05
N LYS A 21 0.93 8.16 2.25
CA LYS A 21 0.56 9.13 1.22
C LYS A 21 -0.31 8.53 0.12
N VAL A 22 0.07 7.36 -0.41
CA VAL A 22 -0.68 6.72 -1.48
C VAL A 22 -2.04 6.26 -0.98
N GLY A 23 -2.13 5.62 0.20
CA GLY A 23 -3.41 5.25 0.80
C GLY A 23 -4.35 6.45 0.96
N LYS A 24 -3.81 7.60 1.42
CA LYS A 24 -4.58 8.85 1.53
C LYS A 24 -5.10 9.33 0.17
N ILE A 25 -4.25 9.36 -0.86
CA ILE A 25 -4.62 9.75 -2.23
C ILE A 25 -5.70 8.82 -2.78
N CYS A 26 -5.53 7.51 -2.63
CA CYS A 26 -6.50 6.51 -3.08
C CYS A 26 -7.83 6.66 -2.35
N TYR A 27 -7.83 6.98 -1.06
CA TYR A 27 -9.06 7.20 -0.31
C TYR A 27 -9.82 8.44 -0.79
N TYR A 28 -9.15 9.60 -0.93
CA TYR A 28 -9.81 10.84 -1.38
C TYR A 28 -10.30 10.78 -2.82
N ASN A 29 -9.57 10.13 -3.72
CA ASN A 29 -10.02 10.00 -5.11
C ASN A 29 -11.01 8.84 -5.29
N GLY A 30 -10.85 7.78 -4.50
CA GLY A 30 -11.69 6.58 -4.55
C GLY A 30 -13.12 6.86 -4.13
N ILE A 31 -13.35 7.73 -3.13
CA ILE A 31 -14.73 8.07 -2.72
C ILE A 31 -15.52 8.73 -3.86
N ILE A 32 -14.89 9.59 -4.66
CA ILE A 32 -15.51 10.24 -5.81
C ILE A 32 -15.90 9.19 -6.86
N MET A 33 -14.99 8.24 -7.15
CA MET A 33 -15.24 7.14 -8.08
C MET A 33 -16.40 6.24 -7.62
N VAL A 34 -16.43 5.83 -6.36
CA VAL A 34 -17.49 4.95 -5.85
C VAL A 34 -18.84 5.68 -5.80
N GLN A 35 -18.86 6.97 -5.44
CA GLN A 35 -20.09 7.78 -5.45
C GLN A 35 -20.68 7.94 -6.86
N GLN A 36 -19.85 8.07 -7.89
CA GLN A 36 -20.33 8.10 -9.28
C GLN A 36 -20.98 6.78 -9.71
N LEU A 37 -20.54 5.65 -9.15
CA LEU A 37 -21.10 4.32 -9.44
C LEU A 37 -22.36 4.03 -8.62
N LEU A 38 -22.50 4.63 -7.43
CA LEU A 38 -23.59 4.39 -6.47
C LEU A 38 -24.19 5.71 -5.95
N PRO A 39 -24.80 6.55 -6.81
CA PRO A 39 -25.21 7.91 -6.45
C PRO A 39 -26.26 7.97 -5.33
N HIS A 40 -27.07 6.92 -5.18
CA HIS A 40 -28.14 6.86 -4.18
C HIS A 40 -27.70 6.23 -2.83
N HIS A 41 -26.46 5.76 -2.72
CA HIS A 41 -25.98 5.00 -1.55
C HIS A 41 -24.67 5.58 -0.96
N VAL A 42 -24.64 6.89 -0.75
CA VAL A 42 -23.46 7.63 -0.27
C VAL A 42 -22.83 7.02 0.98
N GLU A 43 -23.64 6.57 1.95
CA GLU A 43 -23.14 5.97 3.19
C GLU A 43 -22.40 4.64 2.91
N TRP A 44 -22.90 3.82 1.99
CA TRP A 44 -22.23 2.60 1.56
C TRP A 44 -20.92 2.90 0.84
N CYS A 45 -20.87 3.93 0.01
CA CYS A 45 -19.64 4.35 -0.67
C CYS A 45 -18.52 4.67 0.33
N VAL A 46 -18.85 5.40 1.40
CA VAL A 46 -17.89 5.74 2.45
C VAL A 46 -17.36 4.47 3.14
N ARG A 47 -18.27 3.56 3.53
CA ARG A 47 -17.89 2.31 4.22
C ARG A 47 -17.03 1.41 3.35
N ILE A 48 -17.38 1.25 2.07
CA ILE A 48 -16.59 0.46 1.11
C ILE A 48 -15.19 1.03 0.96
N ASN A 49 -15.08 2.35 0.76
CA ASN A 49 -13.78 3.00 0.59
C ASN A 49 -12.92 2.93 1.87
N GLN A 50 -13.54 3.00 3.05
CA GLN A 50 -12.84 2.77 4.33
C GLN A 50 -12.33 1.32 4.46
N MET A 51 -13.16 0.32 4.13
CA MET A 51 -12.72 -1.08 4.17
C MET A 51 -11.56 -1.35 3.21
N LEU A 52 -11.59 -0.77 2.01
CA LEU A 52 -10.49 -0.88 1.04
C LEU A 52 -9.21 -0.21 1.55
N LEU A 53 -9.32 0.93 2.22
CA LEU A 53 -8.18 1.61 2.84
C LEU A 53 -7.57 0.78 3.99
N VAL A 54 -8.41 0.17 4.84
CA VAL A 54 -7.94 -0.70 5.92
C VAL A 54 -7.23 -1.93 5.35
N ALA A 55 -7.82 -2.60 4.35
CA ALA A 55 -7.20 -3.73 3.67
C ALA A 55 -5.86 -3.33 3.02
N TYR A 56 -5.81 -2.17 2.38
CA TYR A 56 -4.59 -1.59 1.83
C TYR A 56 -3.49 -1.43 2.88
N TYR A 57 -3.81 -0.86 4.04
CA TYR A 57 -2.83 -0.69 5.12
C TYR A 57 -2.37 -2.01 5.72
N LEU A 58 -3.28 -2.95 5.96
CA LEU A 58 -2.94 -4.26 6.52
C LEU A 58 -1.99 -5.06 5.63
N VAL A 59 -2.29 -5.14 4.32
CA VAL A 59 -1.44 -5.87 3.35
C VAL A 59 -0.06 -5.25 3.28
N ASN A 60 0.03 -3.92 3.17
CA ASN A 60 1.33 -3.25 3.03
C ASN A 60 2.16 -3.27 4.32
N MET A 61 1.53 -3.09 5.49
CA MET A 61 2.24 -3.22 6.77
C MET A 61 2.69 -4.66 7.03
N GLY A 62 1.85 -5.65 6.72
CA GLY A 62 2.22 -7.07 6.83
C GLY A 62 3.40 -7.43 5.92
N TYR A 63 3.40 -6.94 4.67
CA TYR A 63 4.53 -7.10 3.76
C TYR A 63 5.80 -6.42 4.29
N GLY A 64 5.69 -5.18 4.79
CA GLY A 64 6.81 -4.46 5.40
C GLY A 64 7.42 -5.22 6.58
N ALA A 65 6.59 -5.77 7.48
CA ALA A 65 7.05 -6.62 8.58
C ALA A 65 7.73 -7.90 8.08
N THR A 66 7.19 -8.53 7.03
CA THR A 66 7.77 -9.73 6.41
C THR A 66 9.16 -9.47 5.83
N CYS A 67 9.38 -8.27 5.26
CA CYS A 67 10.69 -7.86 4.78
C CYS A 67 11.71 -7.79 5.92
N LEU A 68 11.33 -7.26 7.09
CA LEU A 68 12.22 -7.19 8.25
C LEU A 68 12.61 -8.57 8.79
N ILE A 69 11.69 -9.54 8.74
CA ILE A 69 11.96 -10.92 9.18
C ILE A 69 12.97 -11.61 8.26
N HIS A 70 12.85 -11.43 6.94
CA HIS A 70 13.70 -12.08 5.94
C HIS A 70 14.83 -11.17 5.45
N TRP A 71 15.44 -10.42 6.36
CA TRP A 71 16.44 -9.43 6.02
C TRP A 71 17.86 -9.96 6.21
N ASP A 72 18.62 -10.05 5.12
CA ASP A 72 19.99 -10.56 5.13
C ASP A 72 20.99 -9.60 5.80
N HIS A 73 22.14 -10.12 6.24
CA HIS A 73 23.17 -9.30 6.88
C HIS A 73 23.85 -8.37 5.86
N ILE A 74 23.78 -7.06 6.07
CA ILE A 74 24.40 -6.05 5.20
C ILE A 74 25.82 -5.77 5.67
N GLN A 75 26.79 -5.91 4.77
CA GLN A 75 28.21 -5.75 5.07
C GLN A 75 28.78 -4.43 4.54
N THR A 76 28.18 -3.86 3.48
CA THR A 76 28.69 -2.66 2.80
C THR A 76 27.62 -1.59 2.59
N ALA A 77 28.06 -0.35 2.41
CA ALA A 77 27.17 0.77 2.08
C ALA A 77 26.46 0.60 0.71
N GLN A 78 27.09 -0.09 -0.24
CA GLN A 78 26.46 -0.41 -1.52
C GLN A 78 25.30 -1.40 -1.33
N GLN A 79 25.52 -2.48 -0.59
CA GLN A 79 24.48 -3.47 -0.28
C GLN A 79 23.30 -2.83 0.47
N LEU A 80 23.57 -1.86 1.35
CA LEU A 80 22.53 -1.09 2.04
C LEU A 80 21.57 -0.42 1.04
N VAL A 81 22.11 0.33 0.08
CA VAL A 81 21.31 1.07 -0.90
C VAL A 81 20.55 0.11 -1.83
N GLU A 82 21.23 -0.93 -2.31
CA GLU A 82 20.63 -1.95 -3.19
C GLU A 82 19.46 -2.66 -2.50
N THR A 83 19.63 -3.07 -1.24
CA THR A 83 18.59 -3.77 -0.48
C THR A 83 17.37 -2.88 -0.25
N ILE A 84 17.59 -1.63 0.18
CA ILE A 84 16.49 -0.68 0.38
C ILE A 84 15.75 -0.44 -0.94
N ALA A 85 16.49 -0.21 -2.03
CA ALA A 85 15.90 0.04 -3.34
C ALA A 85 15.06 -1.15 -3.82
N GLN A 86 15.57 -2.37 -3.69
CA GLN A 86 14.87 -3.59 -4.10
C GLN A 86 13.57 -3.81 -3.31
N LYS A 87 13.63 -3.75 -1.97
CA LYS A 87 12.44 -3.95 -1.13
C LYS A 87 11.40 -2.84 -1.34
N THR A 88 11.86 -1.60 -1.54
CA THR A 88 10.97 -0.45 -1.82
C THR A 88 10.34 -0.58 -3.21
N ALA A 89 11.08 -1.02 -4.23
CA ALA A 89 10.53 -1.26 -5.57
C ALA A 89 9.43 -2.31 -5.54
N LEU A 90 9.64 -3.40 -4.79
CA LEU A 90 8.67 -4.49 -4.69
C LEU A 90 7.37 -4.02 -4.02
N ILE A 91 7.42 -3.28 -2.91
CA ILE A 91 6.20 -2.77 -2.28
C ILE A 91 5.48 -1.73 -3.14
N MET A 92 6.21 -0.88 -3.88
CA MET A 92 5.58 0.02 -4.86
C MET A 92 4.83 -0.77 -5.94
N GLY A 93 5.39 -1.89 -6.40
CA GLY A 93 4.72 -2.82 -7.31
C GLY A 93 3.45 -3.43 -6.71
N ILE A 94 3.50 -3.89 -5.45
CA ILE A 94 2.33 -4.42 -4.73
C ILE A 94 1.25 -3.34 -4.60
N ILE A 95 1.63 -2.11 -4.23
CA ILE A 95 0.70 -0.98 -4.09
C ILE A 95 0.00 -0.70 -5.42
N ALA A 96 0.75 -0.63 -6.53
CA ALA A 96 0.19 -0.40 -7.85
C ALA A 96 -0.79 -1.53 -8.24
N PHE A 97 -0.38 -2.78 -8.06
CA PHE A 97 -1.23 -3.94 -8.33
C PHE A 97 -2.52 -3.93 -7.50
N LEU A 98 -2.41 -3.69 -6.19
CA LEU A 98 -3.54 -3.62 -5.28
C LEU A 98 -4.50 -2.49 -5.67
N HIS A 99 -3.97 -1.35 -6.11
CA HIS A 99 -4.80 -0.24 -6.57
C HIS A 99 -5.60 -0.60 -7.83
N TYR A 100 -4.96 -1.21 -8.83
CA TYR A 100 -5.66 -1.68 -10.04
C TYR A 100 -6.70 -2.76 -9.72
N MET A 101 -6.37 -3.69 -8.82
CA MET A 101 -7.32 -4.71 -8.34
C MET A 101 -8.52 -4.08 -7.65
N ASN A 102 -8.33 -3.08 -6.79
CA ASN A 102 -9.42 -2.38 -6.13
C ASN A 102 -10.37 -1.73 -7.14
N ILE A 103 -9.82 -1.01 -8.13
CA ILE A 103 -10.61 -0.39 -9.21
C ILE A 103 -11.39 -1.47 -9.99
N TYR A 104 -10.72 -2.56 -10.37
CA TYR A 104 -11.35 -3.66 -11.10
C TYR A 104 -12.51 -4.29 -10.34
N ILE A 105 -12.31 -4.58 -9.05
CA ILE A 105 -13.35 -5.19 -8.19
C ILE A 105 -14.54 -4.24 -8.05
N ILE A 106 -14.30 -2.95 -7.82
CA ILE A 106 -15.36 -1.95 -7.71
C ILE A 106 -16.17 -1.90 -9.00
N ILE A 107 -15.52 -1.71 -10.16
CA ILE A 107 -16.22 -1.58 -11.44
C ILE A 107 -17.01 -2.85 -11.77
N LYS A 108 -16.43 -4.03 -11.58
CA LYS A 108 -17.03 -5.28 -12.03
C LYS A 108 -18.13 -5.83 -11.12
N TYR A 109 -17.97 -5.73 -9.81
CA TYR A 109 -18.85 -6.39 -8.85
C TYR A 109 -19.81 -5.43 -8.15
N ILE A 110 -19.38 -4.20 -7.88
CA ILE A 110 -20.23 -3.24 -7.16
C ILE A 110 -21.32 -2.68 -8.07
N GLN A 111 -21.07 -2.51 -9.37
CA GLN A 111 -22.13 -2.20 -10.34
C GLN A 111 -23.21 -3.28 -10.44
N LYS A 112 -22.95 -4.52 -10.01
CA LYS A 112 -23.90 -5.63 -10.10
C LYS A 112 -24.71 -5.88 -8.82
N LEU A 113 -24.38 -5.17 -7.73
CA LEU A 113 -25.03 -5.39 -6.43
C LEU A 113 -26.34 -4.59 -6.25
N ILE A 114 -26.73 -3.81 -7.27
CA ILE A 114 -27.96 -3.04 -7.39
C ILE A 114 -28.55 -3.34 -8.76
#